data_AF-A0A1A8UQQ9-F1
#
_entry.id   AF-A0A1A8UQQ9-F1
#
_cell.length_a   1.000
_cell.length_b   1.000
_cell.length_c   1.000
_cell.angle_alpha   90.00
_cell.angle_beta   90.00
_cell.angle_gamma   90.00
#
_symmetry.space_group_name_H-M   'P 1'
#
loop_
_entity.id
_entity.type
_entity.pdbx_description
1 polymer ?
#
loop_
_entity_poly.entity_id
_entity_poly.type
_entity_poly.pdbx_seq_one_letter_code
_entity_poly.pdbx_strand_id
1 'polypeptide(L)'
;TTTPLEKVYELVRSVVKPWIKDRFMSPDIEAVHRLIIDQKVWDVAKPYIDKYQTEYIPESRPNSPTAFSLDPPASPRKRVRHE
;
A
#
# COMPACT_ATOMS: atom_id res chain seq x y z
N THR A 1 -10.67 -9.94 0.96
CA THR A 1 -9.92 -8.67 0.80
C THR A 1 -9.36 -8.27 2.14
N THR A 2 -8.25 -7.51 2.19
CA THR A 2 -7.72 -6.98 3.45
C THR A 2 -8.28 -5.58 3.71
N THR A 3 -8.41 -5.18 4.98
CA THR A 3 -8.91 -3.86 5.38
C THR A 3 -8.27 -2.67 4.65
N PRO A 4 -6.93 -2.58 4.46
CA PRO A 4 -6.34 -1.48 3.67
C PRO A 4 -6.84 -1.45 2.22
N LEU A 5 -6.99 -2.61 1.58
CA LEU A 5 -7.49 -2.69 0.20
C LEU A 5 -8.98 -2.31 0.11
N GLU A 6 -9.78 -2.67 1.10
CA GLU A 6 -11.19 -2.26 1.17
C GLU A 6 -11.34 -0.74 1.32
N LYS A 7 -10.48 -0.11 2.14
CA LYS A 7 -10.49 1.34 2.31
C LYS A 7 -10.08 2.10 1.05
N VAL A 8 -9.07 1.59 0.33
CA VAL A 8 -8.69 2.15 -0.98
C VAL A 8 -9.83 1.95 -2.00
N TYR A 9 -10.48 0.80 -1.99
CA TYR A 9 -11.64 0.53 -2.85
C TYR A 9 -12.80 1.50 -2.58
N GLU A 10 -13.16 1.71 -1.30
CA GLU A 10 -14.18 2.69 -0.89
C GLU A 10 -13.83 4.10 -1.36
N LEU A 11 -12.57 4.52 -1.20
CA LEU A 11 -12.10 5.83 -1.67
C LEU A 11 -12.31 6.01 -3.18
N VAL A 12 -11.86 5.04 -3.98
CA VAL A 12 -12.03 5.09 -5.45
C VAL A 12 -13.52 5.11 -5.82
N ARG A 13 -14.34 4.32 -5.13
CA ARG A 13 -15.79 4.25 -5.38
C ARG A 13 -16.56 5.50 -4.96
N SER A 14 -16.04 6.30 -4.04
CA SER A 14 -16.62 7.60 -3.71
C SER A 14 -16.51 8.60 -4.87
N VAL A 15 -15.52 8.43 -5.76
CA VAL A 15 -15.27 9.32 -6.90
C VAL A 15 -15.81 8.74 -8.21
N VAL A 16 -15.66 7.43 -8.41
CA VAL A 16 -16.06 6.76 -9.65
C VAL A 16 -17.08 5.66 -9.39
N LYS A 17 -18.23 5.78 -10.03
CA LYS A 17 -19.32 4.78 -9.93
C LYS A 17 -18.87 3.43 -10.50
N PRO A 18 -19.43 2.30 -10.00
CA PRO A 18 -19.25 1.00 -10.63
C PRO A 18 -19.53 1.03 -12.13
N TRP A 19 -18.76 0.28 -12.90
CA TRP A 19 -18.94 0.20 -14.35
C TRP A 19 -19.96 -0.91 -14.66
N ILE A 20 -21.24 -0.52 -14.75
CA ILE A 20 -22.37 -1.43 -14.96
C ILE A 20 -22.73 -1.53 -16.46
N LYS A 21 -22.57 -0.41 -17.17
CA LYS A 21 -22.79 -0.28 -18.61
C LYS A 21 -21.66 0.57 -19.20
N ASP A 22 -21.38 0.34 -20.46
CA ASP A 22 -20.38 1.10 -21.22
C ASP A 22 -20.65 2.60 -21.13
N ARG A 23 -19.57 3.36 -20.91
CA ARG A 23 -19.59 4.82 -20.81
C ARG A 23 -18.24 5.38 -21.21
N PHE A 24 -18.19 6.68 -21.41
CA PHE A 24 -16.96 7.39 -21.68
C PHE A 24 -16.04 7.36 -20.44
N MET A 25 -14.86 6.74 -20.57
CA MET A 25 -13.95 6.43 -19.46
C MET A 25 -12.99 7.57 -19.11
N SER A 26 -12.69 8.48 -20.03
CA SER A 26 -11.71 9.55 -19.78
C SER A 26 -11.99 10.37 -18.50
N PRO A 27 -13.24 10.77 -18.18
CA PRO A 27 -13.53 11.51 -16.95
C PRO A 27 -13.24 10.70 -15.68
N ASP A 28 -13.54 9.40 -15.70
CA ASP A 28 -13.27 8.50 -14.58
C ASP A 28 -11.77 8.31 -14.37
N ILE A 29 -11.01 8.16 -15.47
CA ILE A 29 -9.55 8.03 -15.44
C ILE A 29 -8.93 9.30 -14.87
N GLU A 30 -9.33 10.48 -15.36
CA GLU A 30 -8.83 11.77 -14.88
C GLU A 30 -9.13 11.98 -13.39
N ALA A 31 -10.35 11.63 -12.95
CA ALA A 31 -10.74 11.75 -11.55
C ALA A 31 -9.89 10.86 -10.63
N VAL A 32 -9.63 9.60 -11.03
CA VAL A 32 -8.76 8.70 -10.26
C VAL A 32 -7.31 9.15 -10.33
N HIS A 33 -6.85 9.65 -11.48
CA HIS A 33 -5.50 10.19 -11.63
C HIS A 33 -5.25 11.37 -10.66
N ARG A 34 -6.25 12.26 -10.47
CA ARG A 34 -6.18 13.31 -9.46
C ARG A 34 -6.07 12.77 -8.04
N LEU A 35 -6.79 11.70 -7.68
CA LEU A 35 -6.65 11.06 -6.36
C LEU A 35 -5.22 10.58 -6.09
N ILE A 36 -4.55 10.06 -7.11
CA ILE A 36 -3.18 9.56 -7.01
C ILE A 36 -2.20 10.72 -6.86
N ILE A 37 -2.33 11.76 -7.68
CA ILE A 37 -1.48 12.98 -7.61
C ILE A 37 -1.63 13.67 -6.24
N ASP A 38 -2.86 13.77 -5.74
CA ASP A 38 -3.16 14.39 -4.45
C ASP A 38 -2.77 13.48 -3.25
N GLN A 39 -2.08 12.35 -3.48
CA GLN A 39 -1.65 11.36 -2.49
C GLN A 39 -2.74 10.73 -1.62
N LYS A 40 -4.02 10.89 -1.95
CA LYS A 40 -5.14 10.38 -1.13
C LYS A 40 -5.12 8.86 -0.98
N VAL A 41 -4.68 8.14 -2.00
CA VAL A 41 -4.53 6.67 -1.94
C VAL A 41 -3.44 6.28 -0.95
N TRP A 42 -2.32 7.02 -0.95
CA TRP A 42 -1.22 6.80 -0.01
C TRP A 42 -1.65 7.11 1.42
N ASP A 43 -2.34 8.24 1.64
CA ASP A 43 -2.80 8.64 2.98
C ASP A 43 -3.72 7.60 3.63
N VAL A 44 -4.57 6.95 2.83
CA VAL A 44 -5.45 5.86 3.31
C VAL A 44 -4.65 4.61 3.66
N ALA A 45 -3.65 4.24 2.85
CA ALA A 45 -2.88 3.02 3.04
C ALA A 45 -1.78 3.15 4.11
N LYS A 46 -1.17 4.32 4.22
CA LYS A 46 -0.04 4.63 5.11
C LYS A 46 -0.23 4.16 6.55
N PRO A 47 -1.35 4.42 7.26
CA PRO A 47 -1.50 3.98 8.65
C PRO A 47 -1.47 2.45 8.80
N TYR A 48 -1.87 1.69 7.77
CA TYR A 48 -1.80 0.23 7.79
C TYR A 48 -0.39 -0.28 7.51
N ILE A 49 0.34 0.40 6.62
CA ILE A 49 1.76 0.09 6.34
C ILE A 49 2.61 0.40 7.57
N ASP A 50 2.40 1.55 8.21
CA ASP A 50 3.12 1.96 9.41
C ASP A 50 2.88 0.96 10.56
N LYS A 51 1.63 0.50 10.73
CA LYS A 51 1.30 -0.58 11.68
C LYS A 51 2.02 -1.87 11.35
N TYR A 52 1.99 -2.31 10.09
CA TYR A 52 2.69 -3.53 9.66
C TYR A 52 4.20 -3.45 9.89
N GLN A 53 4.82 -2.29 9.72
CA GLN A 53 6.24 -2.09 9.98
C GLN A 53 6.59 -2.02 11.47
N THR A 54 5.67 -1.53 12.30
CA THR A 54 5.88 -1.39 13.75
C THR A 54 5.57 -2.69 14.49
N GLU A 55 4.55 -3.41 14.03
CA GLU A 55 4.17 -4.73 14.54
C GLU A 55 5.23 -5.73 14.05
N TYR A 56 6.15 -6.09 14.94
CA TYR A 56 7.08 -7.19 14.72
C TYR A 56 6.25 -8.47 14.53
N ILE A 57 6.05 -8.88 13.28
CA ILE A 57 5.44 -10.17 12.96
C ILE A 57 6.47 -11.22 13.37
N PRO A 58 6.19 -12.07 14.38
CA PRO A 58 7.10 -13.16 14.71
C PRO A 58 7.24 -14.01 13.45
N GLU A 59 8.49 -14.23 13.01
CA GLU A 59 8.78 -15.06 11.85
C GLU A 59 8.10 -16.42 12.06
N SER A 60 7.01 -16.67 11.34
CA SER A 60 6.18 -17.87 11.51
C SER A 60 6.75 -19.08 10.75
N ARG A 61 7.95 -18.93 10.17
CA ARG A 61 8.62 -20.02 9.48
C ARG A 61 9.10 -21.04 10.51
N PRO A 62 8.78 -22.32 10.34
CA PRO A 62 9.35 -23.36 11.19
C PRO A 62 10.87 -23.34 11.07
N ASN A 63 11.57 -23.61 12.18
CA ASN A 63 13.02 -23.72 12.21
C ASN A 63 13.46 -24.81 11.22
N SER A 64 13.91 -24.42 10.03
CA SER A 64 14.48 -25.32 9.04
C SER A 64 16.00 -25.28 9.17
N PRO A 65 16.70 -26.43 9.14
CA PRO A 65 18.16 -26.48 9.10
C PRO A 65 18.77 -25.73 7.90
N THR A 66 17.97 -25.47 6.86
CA THR A 66 18.37 -24.70 5.67
C THR A 66 17.78 -23.28 5.64
N ALA A 67 17.06 -22.86 6.69
CA ALA A 67 16.56 -21.49 6.77
C ALA A 67 17.73 -20.53 7.09
N PHE A 68 17.95 -19.57 6.19
CA PHE A 68 18.77 -18.40 6.48
C PHE A 68 17.86 -17.25 6.89
N SER A 69 18.06 -16.70 8.08
CA SER A 69 17.39 -15.47 8.51
C SER A 69 18.18 -14.27 8.00
N LEU A 70 17.54 -13.40 7.23
CA LEU A 70 18.05 -12.04 7.06
C LEU A 70 17.62 -11.28 8.31
N ASP A 71 18.58 -10.82 9.12
CA ASP A 71 18.27 -9.90 10.21
C ASP A 71 17.40 -8.75 9.64
N PRO A 72 16.28 -8.39 10.30
CA PRO A 72 15.50 -7.24 9.88
C PRO A 72 16.45 -6.04 9.79
N PRO A 73 16.43 -5.27 8.69
CA PRO A 73 17.27 -4.10 8.61
C PRO A 73 16.94 -3.21 9.81
N ALA A 74 17.96 -2.92 10.64
CA ALA A 74 17.85 -1.86 11.63
C ALA A 74 17.33 -0.61 10.91
N SER A 75 16.34 0.06 11.51
CA SER A 75 15.59 1.17 10.94
C SER A 75 16.47 2.30 10.34
N PRO A 76 15.89 3.23 9.56
CA PRO A 76 16.45 3.73 8.32
C PRO A 76 17.71 4.58 8.53
N ARG A 77 18.88 4.03 8.18
CA ARG A 77 20.07 4.87 7.98
C ARG A 77 20.02 5.49 6.59
N LYS A 78 19.87 6.82 6.58
CA LYS A 78 20.12 7.75 5.46
C LYS A 78 21.18 7.18 4.51
N ARG A 79 20.83 6.98 3.24
CA ARG A 79 21.82 6.78 2.16
C ARG A 79 22.67 8.05 2.07
N VAL A 80 23.85 8.04 2.66
CA VAL A 80 24.90 9.00 2.31
C VAL A 80 25.53 8.46 1.02
N ARG A 81 25.36 9.23 -0.06
CA ARG A 81 26.02 9.01 -1.33
C ARG A 81 27.50 9.33 -1.13
N HIS A 82 28.37 8.35 -1.30
CA HIS A 82 29.80 8.60 -1.48
C HIS A 82 30.06 8.90 -2.97
N GLU A 83 30.90 9.91 -3.18
CA GLU A 83 31.38 10.42 -4.48
C GLU A 83 32.13 9.36 -5.30
#